data_AF-A0A956WXI2-F1
#
_entry.id   AF-A0A956WXI2-F1
#
_cell.length_a   1.000
_cell.length_b   1.000
_cell.length_c   1.000
_cell.angle_alpha   90.00
_cell.angle_beta   90.00
_cell.angle_gamma   90.00
#
_symmetry.space_group_name_H-M   'P 1'
#
loop_
_entity.id
_entity.type
_entity.pdbx_description
1 polymer ?
#
loop_
_entity_poly.entity_id
_entity_poly.type
_entity_poly.pdbx_seq_one_letter_code
_entity_poly.pdbx_strand_id
1 'polypeptide(L)'
;AVRFLADRLSAISESQQQQAASRLRRLQSNGGARLSLADEEYINQLYVRSRPAQAGLTRLVNPGGEALHVLTLNKEELEAGILDQLSQSFTTVAGMSIEDVLRERSGEMSHRARRQQIFQLATPSWSIDHTRLPDGGATLERLEILGVADEANTLFKEDMSRVSTHDPHRIIAYVMVAGAAPSALQQYDKYEKALAQLRGAFPLHVLPEFMTETNQGQLAFALGSIFQLILNEGAHFYYQPADELQERFRLGQGLANAVDYMNSHEPLTREILERVDSRIAQMGLQKAIETLSEYYSAVPEGKTKLDSIARELKRQVRAYTDELRQIREFSGEQQ
;
A
#
# COMPACT_ATOMS: atom_id res chain seq x y z
N ALA A 1 -48.63 1.51 -15.94
CA ALA A 1 -48.11 1.24 -14.57
C ALA A 1 -47.32 -0.07 -14.51
N VAL A 2 -47.92 -1.24 -14.79
CA VAL A 2 -47.25 -2.55 -14.68
C VAL A 2 -45.97 -2.68 -15.52
N ARG A 3 -46.02 -2.29 -16.81
CA ARG A 3 -44.85 -2.34 -17.70
C ARG A 3 -43.72 -1.41 -17.26
N PHE A 4 -44.07 -0.20 -16.82
CA PHE A 4 -43.11 0.78 -16.30
C PHE A 4 -42.40 0.29 -15.02
N LEU A 5 -43.13 -0.36 -14.10
CA LEU A 5 -42.52 -0.97 -12.93
C LEU A 5 -41.63 -2.16 -13.29
N ALA A 6 -42.05 -3.01 -14.23
CA ALA A 6 -41.25 -4.14 -14.70
C ALA A 6 -39.91 -3.67 -15.31
N ASP A 7 -39.93 -2.63 -16.15
CA ASP A 7 -38.73 -2.06 -16.77
C ASP A 7 -37.78 -1.47 -15.70
N ARG A 8 -38.32 -0.79 -14.69
CA ARG A 8 -37.52 -0.25 -13.57
C ARG A 8 -36.91 -1.35 -12.70
N LEU A 9 -37.66 -2.41 -12.41
CA LEU A 9 -37.15 -3.56 -11.65
C LEU A 9 -36.08 -4.32 -12.43
N SER A 10 -36.22 -4.46 -13.75
CA SER A 10 -35.18 -5.04 -14.62
C SER A 10 -33.89 -4.22 -14.54
N ALA A 11 -33.99 -2.89 -14.67
CA ALA A 11 -32.85 -1.99 -14.61
C ALA A 11 -32.15 -1.99 -13.23
N ILE A 12 -32.90 -2.16 -12.13
CA ILE A 12 -32.33 -2.32 -10.78
C ILE A 12 -31.63 -3.68 -10.67
N SER A 13 -32.25 -4.76 -11.15
CA SER A 13 -31.68 -6.11 -11.14
C SER A 13 -30.35 -6.17 -11.90
N GLU A 14 -30.30 -5.61 -13.11
CA GLU A 14 -29.07 -5.56 -13.93
C GLU A 14 -27.96 -4.75 -13.24
N SER A 15 -28.31 -3.59 -12.65
CA SER A 15 -27.38 -2.77 -11.87
C SER A 15 -26.78 -3.54 -10.69
N GLN A 16 -27.63 -4.23 -9.92
CA GLN A 16 -27.20 -5.03 -8.78
C GLN A 16 -26.32 -6.22 -9.19
N GLN A 17 -26.63 -6.89 -10.29
CA GLN A 17 -25.78 -7.96 -10.84
C GLN A 17 -24.38 -7.45 -11.22
N GLN A 18 -24.30 -6.30 -11.88
CA GLN A 18 -23.02 -5.70 -12.26
C GLN A 18 -22.20 -5.26 -11.02
N GLN A 19 -22.85 -4.68 -10.01
CA GLN A 19 -22.22 -4.30 -8.76
C GLN A 19 -21.71 -5.52 -7.98
N ALA A 20 -22.52 -6.58 -7.88
CA ALA A 20 -22.14 -7.83 -7.23
C ALA A 20 -20.93 -8.48 -7.92
N ALA A 21 -20.96 -8.59 -9.25
CA ALA A 21 -19.84 -9.11 -10.04
C ALA A 21 -18.56 -8.27 -9.84
N SER A 22 -18.69 -6.95 -9.81
CA SER A 22 -17.56 -6.04 -9.58
C SER A 22 -16.98 -6.19 -8.18
N ARG A 23 -17.81 -6.33 -7.15
CA ARG A 23 -17.38 -6.58 -5.78
C ARG A 23 -16.67 -7.93 -5.65
N LEU A 24 -17.22 -8.99 -6.25
CA LEU A 24 -16.57 -10.31 -6.29
C LEU A 24 -15.21 -10.25 -6.98
N ARG A 25 -15.11 -9.57 -8.12
CA ARG A 25 -13.83 -9.36 -8.82
C ARG A 25 -12.82 -8.62 -7.95
N ARG A 26 -13.21 -7.54 -7.26
CA ARG A 26 -12.33 -6.81 -6.32
C ARG A 26 -11.88 -7.68 -5.15
N LEU A 27 -12.76 -8.54 -4.65
CA LEU A 27 -12.42 -9.53 -3.62
C LEU A 27 -11.48 -10.62 -4.15
N GLN A 28 -11.43 -10.85 -5.46
CA GLN A 28 -10.53 -11.81 -6.08
C GLN A 28 -9.20 -11.19 -6.58
N SER A 29 -9.16 -9.88 -6.87
CA SER A 29 -8.02 -9.24 -7.56
C SER A 29 -6.89 -8.72 -6.66
N ASN A 30 -7.05 -8.66 -5.33
CA ASN A 30 -6.01 -8.08 -4.46
C ASN A 30 -4.94 -9.14 -4.10
N GLY A 31 -3.87 -9.18 -4.89
CA GLY A 31 -2.45 -9.43 -4.54
C GLY A 31 -2.01 -10.67 -3.73
N GLY A 32 -2.89 -11.43 -3.08
CA GLY A 32 -2.55 -12.59 -2.26
C GLY A 32 -3.35 -13.83 -2.62
N ALA A 33 -2.85 -15.01 -2.22
CA ALA A 33 -3.59 -16.26 -2.38
C ALA A 33 -4.87 -16.22 -1.51
N ARG A 34 -6.03 -16.32 -2.16
CA ARG A 34 -7.34 -16.26 -1.52
C ARG A 34 -8.14 -17.50 -1.86
N LEU A 35 -8.84 -18.03 -0.87
CA LEU A 35 -9.81 -19.10 -1.02
C LEU A 35 -11.21 -18.54 -0.71
N SER A 36 -12.07 -18.43 -1.72
CA SER A 36 -13.48 -18.12 -1.50
C SER A 36 -14.23 -19.41 -1.20
N LEU A 37 -14.96 -19.45 -0.09
CA LEU A 37 -15.91 -20.53 0.22
C LEU A 37 -17.31 -20.25 -0.36
N ALA A 38 -17.51 -19.07 -0.96
CA ALA A 38 -18.73 -18.69 -1.64
C ALA A 38 -18.57 -18.99 -3.14
N ASP A 39 -18.56 -20.27 -3.49
CA ASP A 39 -18.69 -20.69 -4.89
C ASP A 39 -20.15 -20.61 -5.35
N GLU A 40 -20.36 -20.65 -6.66
CA GLU A 40 -21.68 -20.47 -7.27
C GLU A 40 -22.69 -21.52 -6.80
N GLU A 41 -22.25 -22.76 -6.62
CA GLU A 41 -23.10 -23.85 -6.16
C GLU A 41 -23.56 -23.61 -4.72
N TYR A 42 -22.64 -23.28 -3.82
CA TYR A 42 -22.94 -23.02 -2.42
C TYR A 42 -23.79 -21.75 -2.24
N ILE A 43 -23.52 -20.69 -3.01
CA ILE A 43 -24.36 -19.48 -3.02
C ILE A 43 -25.79 -19.83 -3.45
N ASN A 44 -25.96 -20.65 -4.49
CA ASN A 44 -27.28 -21.09 -4.94
C ASN A 44 -27.99 -21.95 -3.89
N GLN A 45 -27.27 -22.83 -3.18
CA GLN A 45 -27.83 -23.60 -2.07
C GLN A 45 -28.32 -22.68 -0.94
N LEU A 46 -27.49 -21.71 -0.52
CA LEU A 46 -27.86 -20.71 0.49
C LEU A 46 -29.07 -19.88 0.07
N TYR A 47 -29.12 -19.49 -1.20
CA TYR A 47 -30.25 -18.77 -1.78
C TYR A 47 -31.53 -19.61 -1.75
N VAL A 48 -31.50 -20.85 -2.23
CA VAL A 48 -32.67 -21.75 -2.23
C VAL A 48 -33.17 -22.02 -0.82
N ARG A 49 -32.26 -22.17 0.14
CA ARG A 49 -32.57 -22.40 1.56
C ARG A 49 -33.21 -21.19 2.24
N SER A 50 -32.75 -19.99 1.89
CA SER A 50 -33.09 -18.76 2.63
C SER A 50 -34.05 -17.84 1.87
N ARG A 51 -34.36 -18.14 0.60
CA ARG A 51 -35.30 -17.34 -0.19
C ARG A 51 -36.69 -17.36 0.47
N PRO A 52 -37.34 -16.21 0.60
CA PRO A 52 -38.71 -16.18 1.09
C PRO A 52 -39.65 -16.81 0.04
N ALA A 53 -40.64 -17.58 0.49
CA ALA A 53 -41.64 -18.20 -0.40
C ALA A 53 -42.44 -17.15 -1.19
N GLN A 54 -42.61 -15.96 -0.61
CA GLN A 54 -43.09 -14.75 -1.28
C GLN A 54 -42.22 -13.59 -0.78
N ALA A 55 -41.60 -12.85 -1.69
CA ALA A 55 -40.94 -11.59 -1.31
C ALA A 55 -42.01 -10.65 -0.78
N GLY A 56 -41.98 -10.37 0.53
CA GLY A 56 -42.94 -9.51 1.22
C GLY A 56 -42.78 -8.04 0.83
N LEU A 57 -42.81 -7.72 -0.47
CA LEU A 57 -42.78 -6.36 -1.00
C LEU A 57 -44.05 -5.57 -0.67
N THR A 58 -45.00 -6.17 0.05
CA THR A 58 -46.22 -5.52 0.55
C THR A 58 -45.93 -4.26 1.37
N ARG A 59 -44.80 -4.19 2.09
CA ARG A 59 -44.39 -2.96 2.80
C ARG A 59 -43.93 -1.83 1.87
N LEU A 60 -43.29 -2.15 0.75
CA LEU A 60 -42.92 -1.18 -0.29
C LEU A 60 -44.14 -0.69 -1.06
N VAL A 61 -45.06 -1.60 -1.37
CA VAL A 61 -46.28 -1.31 -2.13
C VAL A 61 -47.32 -0.57 -1.28
N ASN A 62 -47.24 -0.67 0.05
CA ASN A 62 -48.31 -0.18 0.91
C ASN A 62 -47.84 0.25 2.32
N PRO A 63 -47.06 1.35 2.47
CA PRO A 63 -46.73 1.86 3.80
C PRO A 63 -47.93 2.47 4.57
N GLY A 64 -49.12 2.56 3.95
CA GLY A 64 -50.33 3.09 4.58
C GLY A 64 -51.67 2.81 3.87
N GLY A 65 -51.73 1.89 2.89
CA GLY A 65 -52.96 1.57 2.14
C GLY A 65 -53.03 2.16 0.72
N GLU A 66 -52.09 3.01 0.32
CA GLU A 66 -51.95 3.50 -1.05
C GLU A 66 -51.06 2.62 -1.95
N ALA A 67 -51.70 1.77 -2.76
CA ALA A 67 -51.06 0.84 -3.70
C ALA A 67 -50.21 1.48 -4.82
N LEU A 68 -50.11 2.82 -4.87
CA LEU A 68 -49.42 3.58 -5.93
C LEU A 68 -48.16 4.31 -5.45
N HIS A 69 -47.80 4.24 -4.16
CA HIS A 69 -46.62 4.93 -3.61
C HIS A 69 -45.30 4.51 -4.28
N VAL A 70 -45.21 3.26 -4.75
CA VAL A 70 -44.02 2.75 -5.47
C VAL A 70 -43.78 3.49 -6.79
N LEU A 71 -44.83 4.05 -7.40
CA LEU A 71 -44.69 4.82 -8.65
C LEU A 71 -44.09 6.20 -8.41
N THR A 72 -44.17 6.73 -7.19
CA THR A 72 -43.60 8.04 -6.85
C THR A 72 -42.14 7.98 -6.39
N LEU A 73 -41.65 6.80 -5.98
CA LEU A 73 -40.26 6.61 -5.57
C LEU A 73 -39.32 6.74 -6.77
N ASN A 74 -38.17 7.37 -6.57
CA ASN A 74 -37.09 7.41 -7.55
C ASN A 74 -36.35 6.05 -7.60
N LYS A 75 -35.39 5.87 -8.54
CA LYS A 75 -34.72 4.57 -8.74
C LYS A 75 -33.96 4.13 -7.49
N GLU A 76 -33.25 5.05 -6.85
CA GLU A 76 -32.38 4.80 -5.69
C GLU A 76 -33.21 4.45 -4.44
N GLU A 77 -34.31 5.15 -4.21
CA GLU A 77 -35.25 4.89 -3.11
C GLU A 77 -35.94 3.53 -3.27
N LEU A 78 -36.35 3.21 -4.50
CA LEU A 78 -36.95 1.91 -4.80
C LEU A 78 -35.96 0.78 -4.59
N GLU A 79 -34.73 0.95 -5.06
CA GLU A 79 -33.63 0.00 -4.88
C GLU A 79 -33.29 -0.20 -3.41
N ALA A 80 -33.12 0.88 -2.64
CA ALA A 80 -32.83 0.84 -1.21
C ALA A 80 -33.92 0.12 -0.43
N GLY A 81 -35.20 0.43 -0.69
CA GLY A 81 -36.30 -0.22 0.01
C GLY A 81 -36.44 -1.70 -0.36
N ILE A 82 -36.23 -2.08 -1.64
CA ILE A 82 -36.21 -3.50 -2.05
C ILE A 82 -35.09 -4.24 -1.33
N LEU A 83 -33.88 -3.68 -1.29
CA LEU A 83 -32.74 -4.29 -0.61
C LEU A 83 -32.97 -4.42 0.90
N ASP A 84 -33.53 -3.40 1.55
CA ASP A 84 -33.87 -3.46 2.98
C ASP A 84 -34.85 -4.60 3.27
N GLN A 85 -35.94 -4.69 2.50
CA GLN A 85 -36.95 -5.73 2.67
C GLN A 85 -36.39 -7.14 2.39
N LEU A 86 -35.54 -7.28 1.37
CA LEU A 86 -34.89 -8.56 1.07
C LEU A 86 -33.84 -8.93 2.11
N SER A 87 -33.10 -7.96 2.66
CA SER A 87 -32.05 -8.21 3.66
C SER A 87 -32.58 -8.89 4.93
N GLN A 88 -33.85 -8.61 5.29
CA GLN A 88 -34.53 -9.25 6.40
C GLN A 88 -34.70 -10.76 6.18
N SER A 89 -34.92 -11.19 4.93
CA SER A 89 -35.04 -12.63 4.60
C SER A 89 -33.69 -13.35 4.62
N PHE A 90 -32.60 -12.61 4.43
CA PHE A 90 -31.24 -13.13 4.40
C PHE A 90 -30.44 -12.83 5.68
N THR A 91 -31.08 -12.38 6.76
CA THR A 91 -30.37 -12.05 8.02
C THR A 91 -29.62 -13.25 8.59
N THR A 92 -30.18 -14.46 8.45
CA THR A 92 -29.49 -15.70 8.84
C THR A 92 -28.20 -15.90 8.05
N VAL A 93 -28.22 -15.67 6.74
CA VAL A 93 -27.03 -15.78 5.88
C VAL A 93 -26.03 -14.68 6.19
N ALA A 94 -26.50 -13.46 6.45
CA ALA A 94 -25.65 -12.34 6.83
C ALA A 94 -24.94 -12.57 8.19
N GLY A 95 -25.57 -13.28 9.11
CA GLY A 95 -25.00 -13.64 10.41
C GLY A 95 -24.09 -14.87 10.39
N MET A 96 -23.96 -15.58 9.26
CA MET A 96 -23.11 -16.77 9.18
C MET A 96 -21.63 -16.39 9.26
N SER A 97 -20.91 -17.02 10.19
CA SER A 97 -19.46 -16.94 10.24
C SER A 97 -18.83 -17.83 9.17
N ILE A 98 -17.58 -17.55 8.84
CA ILE A 98 -16.77 -18.39 7.95
C ILE A 98 -16.59 -19.81 8.51
N GLU A 99 -16.56 -19.94 9.84
CA GLU A 99 -16.46 -21.24 10.49
C GLU A 99 -17.79 -22.01 10.45
N ASP A 100 -18.94 -21.33 10.46
CA ASP A 100 -20.24 -21.98 10.22
C ASP A 100 -20.31 -22.56 8.81
N VAL A 101 -19.84 -21.80 7.81
CA VAL A 101 -19.72 -22.28 6.43
C VAL A 101 -18.80 -23.50 6.34
N LEU A 102 -17.64 -23.47 7.01
CA LEU A 102 -16.72 -24.60 7.05
C LEU A 102 -17.33 -25.84 7.71
N ARG A 103 -18.16 -25.65 8.74
CA ARG A 103 -18.87 -26.74 9.42
C ARG A 103 -19.91 -27.39 8.51
N GLU A 104 -20.68 -26.60 7.77
CA GLU A 104 -21.62 -27.09 6.77
C GLU A 104 -20.92 -27.87 5.65
N ARG A 105 -19.71 -27.44 5.26
CA ARG A 105 -18.90 -28.05 4.21
C ARG A 105 -17.89 -29.09 4.72
N SER A 106 -18.07 -29.60 5.94
CA SER A 106 -17.17 -30.59 6.55
C SER A 106 -17.09 -31.92 5.77
N GLY A 107 -18.13 -32.24 4.98
CA GLY A 107 -18.15 -33.41 4.11
C GLY A 107 -17.20 -33.33 2.91
N GLU A 108 -16.79 -32.14 2.49
CA GLU A 108 -15.83 -31.96 1.40
C GLU A 108 -14.39 -32.14 1.85
N MET A 109 -14.08 -31.62 3.04
CA MET A 109 -12.72 -31.57 3.55
C MET A 109 -12.73 -31.45 5.07
N SER A 110 -11.91 -32.26 5.73
CA SER A 110 -11.72 -32.14 7.18
C SER A 110 -11.11 -30.78 7.55
N HIS A 111 -11.37 -30.29 8.76
CA HIS A 111 -10.82 -29.01 9.23
C HIS A 111 -9.28 -29.00 9.21
N ARG A 112 -8.65 -30.16 9.49
CA ARG A 112 -7.20 -30.34 9.42
C ARG A 112 -6.66 -30.19 7.99
N ALA A 113 -7.32 -30.83 7.03
CA ALA A 113 -6.94 -30.69 5.61
C ALA A 113 -7.17 -29.25 5.12
N ARG A 114 -8.26 -28.60 5.55
CA ARG A 114 -8.52 -27.19 5.22
C ARG A 114 -7.45 -26.26 5.78
N ARG A 115 -7.01 -26.49 7.02
CA ARG A 115 -5.89 -25.78 7.64
C ARG A 115 -4.62 -25.92 6.80
N GLN A 116 -4.25 -27.14 6.41
CA GLN A 116 -3.08 -27.39 5.57
C GLN A 116 -3.19 -26.65 4.23
N GLN A 117 -4.35 -26.69 3.59
CA GLN A 117 -4.60 -25.96 2.34
C GLN A 117 -4.39 -24.45 2.53
N ILE A 118 -4.95 -23.86 3.59
CA ILE A 118 -4.82 -22.44 3.89
C ILE A 118 -3.34 -22.06 4.08
N PHE A 119 -2.57 -22.84 4.83
CA PHE A 119 -1.13 -22.57 5.03
C PHE A 119 -0.28 -22.83 3.78
N GLN A 120 -0.65 -23.80 2.95
CA GLN A 120 -0.02 -23.98 1.64
C GLN A 120 -0.25 -22.78 0.74
N LEU A 121 -1.47 -22.24 0.71
CA LEU A 121 -1.80 -21.02 -0.04
C LEU A 121 -1.08 -19.79 0.52
N ALA A 122 -0.98 -19.67 1.85
CA ALA A 122 -0.26 -18.59 2.51
C ALA A 122 1.27 -18.73 2.44
N THR A 123 1.79 -19.89 2.01
CA THR A 123 3.23 -20.10 1.89
C THR A 123 3.77 -19.14 0.83
N PRO A 124 4.76 -18.31 1.17
CA PRO A 124 5.29 -17.33 0.24
C PRO A 124 5.76 -17.99 -1.07
N SER A 125 5.47 -17.34 -2.20
CA SER A 125 5.83 -17.83 -3.53
C SER A 125 7.33 -17.78 -3.83
N TRP A 126 8.12 -17.21 -2.92
CA TRP A 126 9.56 -17.13 -3.03
C TRP A 126 10.17 -18.43 -2.51
N SER A 127 10.63 -19.25 -3.46
CA SER A 127 11.37 -20.47 -3.18
C SER A 127 12.71 -20.14 -2.54
N ILE A 128 12.97 -20.71 -1.36
CA ILE A 128 14.25 -20.63 -0.68
C ILE A 128 15.16 -21.70 -1.25
N ASP A 129 16.30 -21.29 -1.79
CA ASP A 129 17.36 -22.18 -2.19
C ASP A 129 18.20 -22.57 -0.97
N HIS A 130 17.87 -23.72 -0.39
CA HIS A 130 18.56 -24.27 0.77
C HIS A 130 20.07 -24.51 0.51
N THR A 131 20.50 -24.67 -0.74
CA THR A 131 21.93 -24.83 -1.07
C THR A 131 22.74 -23.54 -0.91
N ARG A 132 22.06 -22.39 -0.91
CA ARG A 132 22.68 -21.07 -0.74
C ARG A 132 22.76 -20.64 0.73
N LEU A 133 22.18 -21.42 1.65
CA LEU A 133 22.19 -21.12 3.07
C LEU A 133 23.37 -21.81 3.77
N PRO A 134 24.02 -21.14 4.73
CA PRO A 134 24.94 -21.81 5.64
C PRO A 134 24.18 -22.94 6.37
N ASP A 135 24.81 -24.11 6.49
CA ASP A 135 24.24 -25.32 7.09
C ASP A 135 22.97 -25.86 6.43
N GLY A 136 22.71 -25.52 5.16
CA GLY A 136 21.55 -26.02 4.42
C GLY A 136 20.20 -25.46 4.90
N GLY A 137 20.23 -24.40 5.71
CA GLY A 137 19.03 -23.79 6.30
C GLY A 137 18.55 -24.46 7.58
N ALA A 138 19.42 -25.17 8.31
CA ALA A 138 19.10 -25.75 9.62
C ALA A 138 18.66 -24.71 10.67
N THR A 139 19.05 -23.44 10.48
CA THR A 139 18.70 -22.29 11.34
C THR A 139 17.42 -21.57 10.91
N LEU A 140 16.76 -22.01 9.83
CA LEU A 140 15.52 -21.39 9.38
C LEU A 140 14.40 -21.70 10.36
N GLU A 141 13.77 -20.65 10.86
CA GLU A 141 12.57 -20.77 11.68
C GLU A 141 11.35 -20.46 10.82
N ARG A 142 10.44 -21.43 10.70
CA ARG A 142 9.14 -21.22 10.05
C ARG A 142 8.09 -20.94 11.12
N LEU A 143 7.51 -19.75 11.05
CA LEU A 143 6.44 -19.31 11.92
C LEU A 143 5.12 -19.34 11.13
N GLU A 144 4.14 -20.07 11.66
CA GLU A 144 2.78 -20.15 11.11
C GLU A 144 1.81 -19.60 12.15
N ILE A 145 1.05 -18.57 11.77
CA ILE A 145 0.02 -17.95 12.61
C ILE A 145 -1.32 -18.06 11.89
N LEU A 146 -2.35 -18.46 12.63
CA LEU A 146 -3.74 -18.47 12.14
C LEU A 146 -4.58 -17.44 12.88
N GLY A 147 -5.00 -16.40 12.16
CA GLY A 147 -6.00 -15.43 12.59
C GLY A 147 -7.41 -15.98 12.39
N VAL A 148 -8.16 -16.14 13.48
CA VAL A 148 -9.56 -16.63 13.50
C VAL A 148 -10.44 -15.62 14.23
N ALA A 149 -11.76 -15.71 14.08
CA ALA A 149 -12.68 -14.75 14.72
C ALA A 149 -12.54 -14.72 16.25
N ASP A 150 -12.50 -15.91 16.86
CA ASP A 150 -12.31 -16.12 18.29
C ASP A 150 -11.44 -17.36 18.51
N GLU A 151 -10.24 -17.17 19.05
CA GLU A 151 -9.31 -18.25 19.38
C GLU A 151 -9.90 -19.27 20.37
N ALA A 152 -10.72 -18.83 21.33
CA ALA A 152 -11.28 -19.73 22.34
C ALA A 152 -12.34 -20.67 21.75
N ASN A 153 -13.01 -20.23 20.68
CA ASN A 153 -14.19 -20.90 20.12
C ASN A 153 -14.02 -21.24 18.63
N THR A 154 -12.81 -21.64 18.23
CA THR A 154 -12.51 -21.99 16.83
C THR A 154 -12.63 -23.50 16.53
N LEU A 155 -12.94 -23.82 15.28
CA LEU A 155 -12.85 -25.16 14.69
C LEU A 155 -11.40 -25.67 14.59
N PHE A 156 -10.39 -24.78 14.61
CA PHE A 156 -8.97 -25.12 14.43
C PHE A 156 -8.23 -25.34 15.77
N LYS A 157 -8.58 -26.42 16.48
CA LYS A 157 -8.11 -26.68 17.86
C LYS A 157 -6.65 -27.18 18.01
N GLU A 158 -5.92 -27.46 16.92
CA GLU A 158 -4.56 -28.03 16.98
C GLU A 158 -3.49 -27.02 17.49
N ASP A 159 -2.45 -27.50 18.19
CA ASP A 159 -1.39 -26.72 18.89
C ASP A 159 -0.57 -25.78 18.00
N MET A 160 -1.08 -24.57 17.73
CA MET A 160 -0.34 -23.49 17.06
C MET A 160 -0.72 -22.11 17.60
N SER A 161 0.12 -21.13 17.28
CA SER A 161 -0.08 -19.69 17.46
C SER A 161 -1.34 -19.23 16.73
N ARG A 162 -2.47 -19.19 17.45
CA ARG A 162 -3.71 -18.58 16.98
C ARG A 162 -3.83 -17.18 17.54
N VAL A 163 -4.55 -16.33 16.83
CA VAL A 163 -4.86 -14.99 17.30
C VAL A 163 -6.29 -14.65 16.92
N SER A 164 -7.03 -14.03 17.84
CA SER A 164 -8.36 -13.49 17.57
C SER A 164 -8.25 -12.23 16.70
N THR A 165 -8.85 -12.27 15.50
CA THR A 165 -9.00 -11.11 14.59
C THR A 165 -10.32 -10.38 14.80
N HIS A 166 -11.28 -11.03 15.49
CA HIS A 166 -12.65 -10.54 15.68
C HIS A 166 -13.44 -10.28 14.39
N ASP A 167 -12.96 -10.79 13.25
CA ASP A 167 -13.69 -10.79 11.98
C ASP A 167 -14.37 -12.15 11.78
N PRO A 168 -15.72 -12.24 11.92
CA PRO A 168 -16.43 -13.51 11.79
C PRO A 168 -16.46 -14.04 10.36
N HIS A 169 -16.13 -13.23 9.34
CA HIS A 169 -16.27 -13.60 7.94
C HIS A 169 -14.94 -13.96 7.26
N ARG A 170 -13.83 -13.96 8.01
CA ARG A 170 -12.50 -14.20 7.45
C ARG A 170 -11.60 -15.01 8.37
N ILE A 171 -10.82 -15.89 7.76
CA ILE A 171 -9.65 -16.53 8.38
C ILE A 171 -8.42 -15.99 7.66
N ILE A 172 -7.42 -15.59 8.43
CA ILE A 172 -6.16 -15.07 7.90
C ILE A 172 -5.07 -16.04 8.29
N ALA A 173 -4.32 -16.55 7.32
CA ALA A 173 -3.09 -17.29 7.62
C ALA A 173 -1.88 -16.45 7.28
N TYR A 174 -0.91 -16.49 8.17
CA TYR A 174 0.36 -15.83 8.03
C TYR A 174 1.47 -16.87 8.15
N VAL A 175 2.37 -16.86 7.16
CA VAL A 175 3.55 -17.72 7.14
C VAL A 175 4.76 -16.82 6.98
N MET A 176 5.70 -16.93 7.91
CA MET A 176 7.01 -16.30 7.86
C MET A 176 8.08 -17.38 7.89
N VAL A 177 9.13 -17.19 7.10
CA VAL A 177 10.39 -17.92 7.26
C VAL A 177 11.46 -16.92 7.66
N ALA A 178 11.93 -17.03 8.90
CA ALA A 178 12.98 -16.19 9.47
C ALA A 178 14.35 -16.86 9.37
N GLY A 179 15.41 -16.05 9.35
CA GLY A 179 16.80 -16.52 9.27
C GLY A 179 17.32 -16.77 7.85
N ALA A 180 16.48 -16.64 6.82
CA ALA A 180 16.93 -16.72 5.43
C ALA A 180 17.63 -15.42 5.01
N ALA A 181 18.88 -15.53 4.55
CA ALA A 181 19.56 -14.41 3.90
C ALA A 181 18.85 -14.06 2.57
N PRO A 182 18.79 -12.78 2.15
CA PRO A 182 18.14 -12.39 0.90
C PRO A 182 18.68 -13.12 -0.34
N SER A 183 19.98 -13.43 -0.34
CA SER A 183 20.66 -14.20 -1.40
C SER A 183 20.16 -15.63 -1.56
N ALA A 184 19.51 -16.19 -0.53
CA ALA A 184 18.91 -17.52 -0.56
C ALA A 184 17.57 -17.55 -1.30
N LEU A 185 17.00 -16.41 -1.69
CA LEU A 185 15.78 -16.39 -2.50
C LEU A 185 16.13 -16.75 -3.95
N GLN A 186 15.49 -17.78 -4.53
CA GLN A 186 15.76 -18.20 -5.92
C GLN A 186 15.54 -17.08 -6.95
N GLN A 187 14.66 -16.12 -6.62
CA GLN A 187 14.34 -14.98 -7.48
C GLN A 187 15.18 -13.74 -7.15
N TYR A 188 16.10 -13.83 -6.18
CA TYR A 188 16.92 -12.70 -5.74
C TYR A 188 17.65 -12.07 -6.92
N ASP A 189 18.30 -12.85 -7.77
CA ASP A 189 19.06 -12.33 -8.92
C ASP A 189 18.16 -11.56 -9.91
N LYS A 190 16.89 -11.96 -10.05
CA LYS A 190 15.91 -11.24 -10.90
C LYS A 190 15.44 -9.97 -10.22
N TYR A 191 15.19 -10.02 -8.91
CA TYR A 191 14.83 -8.86 -8.12
C TYR A 191 15.96 -7.85 -8.09
N GLU A 192 17.19 -8.28 -7.87
CA GLU A 192 18.40 -7.46 -7.90
C GLU A 192 18.60 -6.81 -9.27
N LYS A 193 18.38 -7.55 -10.38
CA LYS A 193 18.43 -6.97 -11.73
C LYS A 193 17.30 -5.98 -12.00
N ALA A 194 16.08 -6.27 -11.56
CA ALA A 194 14.94 -5.35 -11.70
C ALA A 194 15.15 -4.10 -10.84
N LEU A 195 15.65 -4.27 -9.62
CA LEU A 195 16.08 -3.21 -8.75
C LEU A 195 17.21 -2.43 -9.44
N ALA A 196 18.23 -3.06 -10.00
CA ALA A 196 19.32 -2.39 -10.71
C ALA A 196 18.86 -1.62 -11.97
N GLN A 197 17.84 -2.12 -12.66
CA GLN A 197 17.20 -1.40 -13.78
C GLN A 197 16.38 -0.20 -13.27
N LEU A 198 15.71 -0.34 -12.13
CA LEU A 198 15.01 0.76 -11.45
C LEU A 198 15.98 1.73 -10.75
N ARG A 199 17.18 1.29 -10.34
CA ARG A 199 18.28 2.11 -9.81
C ARG A 199 18.77 3.12 -10.86
N GLY A 200 18.52 2.86 -12.15
CA GLY A 200 18.75 3.83 -13.22
C GLY A 200 17.63 4.87 -13.38
N ALA A 201 16.49 4.70 -12.70
CA ALA A 201 15.29 5.54 -12.81
C ALA A 201 14.85 6.20 -11.50
N PHE A 202 15.43 5.82 -10.36
CA PHE A 202 15.17 6.40 -9.04
C PHE A 202 16.49 6.75 -8.32
N PRO A 203 16.61 7.96 -7.75
CA PRO A 203 17.78 8.38 -7.00
C PRO A 203 17.94 7.56 -5.69
N LEU A 204 19.04 6.82 -5.58
CA LEU A 204 19.37 5.86 -4.52
C LEU A 204 19.70 6.50 -3.16
N HIS A 205 19.97 7.80 -3.11
CA HIS A 205 20.29 8.53 -1.89
C HIS A 205 19.15 9.44 -1.43
N VAL A 206 17.99 9.41 -2.09
CA VAL A 206 16.77 10.03 -1.55
C VAL A 206 16.12 9.02 -0.63
N LEU A 207 16.35 9.19 0.67
CA LEU A 207 15.77 8.32 1.68
C LEU A 207 14.24 8.41 1.67
N PRO A 208 13.51 7.29 1.87
CA PRO A 208 12.05 7.25 1.81
C PRO A 208 11.35 8.28 2.70
N GLU A 209 11.96 8.64 3.85
CA GLU A 209 11.43 9.66 4.77
C GLU A 209 11.41 11.06 4.14
N PHE A 210 12.32 11.36 3.20
CA PHE A 210 12.29 12.61 2.43
C PHE A 210 11.41 12.56 1.20
N MET A 211 10.89 11.39 0.81
CA MET A 211 9.97 11.27 -0.33
C MET A 211 8.52 11.69 0.01
N THR A 212 8.18 11.84 1.29
CA THR A 212 6.80 12.06 1.76
C THR A 212 6.49 13.46 2.30
N GLU A 213 7.46 14.39 2.37
CA GLU A 213 7.28 15.65 3.12
C GLU A 213 7.32 16.95 2.30
N THR A 214 6.65 17.97 2.85
CA THR A 214 6.52 19.37 2.40
C THR A 214 7.84 20.15 2.25
N ASN A 215 8.99 19.54 2.55
CA ASN A 215 10.31 20.19 2.64
C ASN A 215 11.30 19.78 1.54
N GLN A 216 10.89 19.01 0.52
CA GLN A 216 11.80 18.55 -0.55
C GLN A 216 12.50 19.68 -1.31
N GLY A 217 11.79 20.78 -1.58
CA GLY A 217 12.37 21.91 -2.31
C GLY A 217 13.49 22.61 -1.53
N GLN A 218 13.40 22.64 -0.20
CA GLN A 218 14.45 23.16 0.68
C GLN A 218 15.70 22.27 0.66
N LEU A 219 15.52 20.96 0.81
CA LEU A 219 16.63 20.01 0.75
C LEU A 219 17.31 20.03 -0.62
N ALA A 220 16.53 19.98 -1.70
CA ALA A 220 17.06 20.05 -3.07
C ALA A 220 17.79 21.38 -3.33
N PHE A 221 17.28 22.50 -2.81
CA PHE A 221 17.98 23.78 -2.90
C PHE A 221 19.33 23.76 -2.17
N ALA A 222 19.36 23.24 -0.95
CA ALA A 222 20.59 23.17 -0.16
C ALA A 222 21.63 22.24 -0.80
N LEU A 223 21.23 21.03 -1.16
CA LEU A 223 22.12 20.06 -1.82
C LEU A 223 22.57 20.56 -3.20
N GLY A 224 21.67 21.12 -4.00
CA GLY A 224 22.00 21.73 -5.29
C GLY A 224 23.01 22.86 -5.15
N SER A 225 22.94 23.66 -4.08
CA SER A 225 23.92 24.71 -3.80
C SER A 225 25.29 24.14 -3.39
N ILE A 226 25.32 23.13 -2.51
CA ILE A 226 26.56 22.48 -2.06
C ILE A 226 27.28 21.81 -3.23
N PHE A 227 26.53 21.11 -4.07
CA PHE A 227 27.04 20.40 -5.23
C PHE A 227 27.09 21.29 -6.49
N GLN A 228 27.05 22.61 -6.37
CA GLN A 228 27.25 23.57 -7.46
C GLN A 228 26.33 23.39 -8.68
N LEU A 229 25.13 22.83 -8.46
CA LEU A 229 24.05 22.81 -9.45
C LEU A 229 23.23 24.10 -9.40
N ILE A 230 23.22 24.76 -8.23
CA ILE A 230 22.63 26.08 -8.02
C ILE A 230 23.75 27.07 -7.74
N LEU A 231 23.80 28.12 -8.53
CA LEU A 231 24.79 29.19 -8.45
C LEU A 231 24.16 30.46 -7.89
N ASN A 232 24.89 31.14 -7.03
CA ASN A 232 24.52 32.45 -6.52
C ASN A 232 25.33 33.54 -7.25
N GLU A 233 24.64 34.42 -7.96
CA GLU A 233 25.21 35.58 -8.63
C GLU A 233 24.61 36.86 -8.02
N GLY A 234 25.27 37.36 -6.97
CA GLY A 234 24.86 38.56 -6.24
C GLY A 234 23.55 38.35 -5.47
N ALA A 235 22.45 38.86 -6.01
CA ALA A 235 21.11 38.75 -5.40
C ALA A 235 20.26 37.64 -6.02
N HIS A 236 20.76 36.94 -7.04
CA HIS A 236 19.99 35.98 -7.82
C HIS A 236 20.54 34.56 -7.72
N PHE A 237 19.64 33.59 -7.67
CA PHE A 237 19.97 32.17 -7.74
C PHE A 237 19.61 31.61 -9.10
N TYR A 238 20.52 30.81 -9.66
CA TYR A 238 20.37 30.18 -10.96
C TYR A 238 20.62 28.68 -10.85
N TYR A 239 19.77 27.88 -11.48
CA TYR A 239 20.02 26.47 -11.73
C TYR A 239 20.80 26.31 -13.04
N GLN A 240 21.86 25.52 -13.00
CA GLN A 240 22.63 25.11 -14.17
C GLN A 240 22.06 23.76 -14.67
N PRO A 241 21.43 23.67 -15.86
CA PRO A 241 20.92 22.41 -16.39
C PRO A 241 21.99 21.32 -16.60
N ALA A 242 21.55 20.08 -16.86
CA ALA A 242 22.45 18.98 -17.17
C ALA A 242 23.13 19.13 -18.54
N ASP A 243 22.42 19.73 -19.49
CA ASP A 243 22.96 20.09 -20.80
C ASP A 243 23.76 21.40 -20.67
N GLU A 244 25.06 21.35 -20.94
CA GLU A 244 25.96 22.51 -20.87
C GLU A 244 25.63 23.58 -21.91
N LEU A 245 24.87 23.23 -22.95
CA LEU A 245 24.44 24.16 -24.00
C LEU A 245 23.12 24.86 -23.65
N GLN A 246 22.41 24.43 -22.60
CA GLN A 246 21.20 25.10 -22.14
C GLN A 246 21.55 26.30 -21.25
N GLU A 247 20.80 27.39 -21.45
CA GLU A 247 20.94 28.59 -20.63
C GLU A 247 20.55 28.31 -19.17
N ARG A 248 21.22 29.02 -18.27
CA ARG A 248 20.94 28.94 -16.82
C ARG A 248 19.52 29.40 -16.53
N PHE A 249 18.83 28.64 -15.71
CA PHE A 249 17.46 28.94 -15.32
C PHE A 249 17.43 29.77 -14.02
N ARG A 250 16.75 30.91 -14.01
CA ARG A 250 16.66 31.77 -12.81
C ARG A 250 15.62 31.23 -11.83
N LEU A 251 16.07 30.86 -10.63
CA LEU A 251 15.21 30.36 -9.54
C LEU A 251 14.52 31.48 -8.76
N GLY A 252 15.19 32.62 -8.56
CA GLY A 252 14.61 33.72 -7.79
C GLY A 252 15.62 34.80 -7.42
N GLN A 253 15.11 35.90 -6.85
CA GLN A 253 15.92 36.95 -6.22
C GLN A 253 15.87 36.80 -4.71
N GLY A 254 17.01 36.54 -4.08
CA GLY A 254 17.11 36.26 -2.65
C GLY A 254 16.73 34.83 -2.27
N LEU A 255 17.24 34.38 -1.12
CA LEU A 255 17.15 32.99 -0.65
C LEU A 255 15.70 32.50 -0.52
N ALA A 256 14.83 33.30 0.09
CA ALA A 256 13.43 32.92 0.32
C ALA A 256 12.68 32.64 -0.98
N ASN A 257 12.81 33.53 -1.97
CA ASN A 257 12.11 33.39 -3.25
C ASN A 257 12.62 32.17 -4.05
N ALA A 258 13.93 31.89 -4.00
CA ALA A 258 14.50 30.74 -4.69
C ALA A 258 14.06 29.41 -4.06
N VAL A 259 13.96 29.36 -2.72
CA VAL A 259 13.45 28.20 -1.99
C VAL A 259 11.94 28.01 -2.23
N ASP A 260 11.15 29.08 -2.21
CA ASP A 260 9.70 29.02 -2.51
C ASP A 260 9.44 28.56 -3.95
N TYR A 261 10.29 29.00 -4.89
CA TYR A 261 10.26 28.51 -6.26
C TYR A 261 10.49 26.99 -6.32
N MET A 262 11.52 26.49 -5.63
CA MET A 262 11.81 25.06 -5.56
C MET A 262 10.65 24.26 -4.95
N ASN A 263 10.07 24.74 -3.85
CA ASN A 263 8.93 24.09 -3.20
C ASN A 263 7.69 23.97 -4.11
N SER A 264 7.53 24.87 -5.08
CA SER A 264 6.41 24.87 -6.03
C SER A 264 6.71 24.18 -7.36
N HIS A 265 7.96 23.75 -7.59
CA HIS A 265 8.40 23.14 -8.84
C HIS A 265 8.98 21.73 -8.59
N GLU A 266 8.08 20.77 -8.34
CA GLU A 266 8.39 19.37 -8.06
C GLU A 266 9.29 18.70 -9.13
N PRO A 267 9.09 18.89 -10.46
CA PRO A 267 9.94 18.24 -11.46
C PRO A 267 11.40 18.68 -11.37
N LEU A 268 11.64 19.98 -11.16
CA LEU A 268 12.98 20.54 -11.03
C LEU A 268 13.65 20.10 -9.72
N THR A 269 12.86 20.03 -8.63
CA THR A 269 13.30 19.49 -7.35
C THR A 269 13.79 18.05 -7.50
N ARG A 270 13.04 17.20 -8.20
CA ARG A 270 13.41 15.81 -8.47
C ARG A 270 14.69 15.72 -9.31
N GLU A 271 14.77 16.48 -10.39
CA GLU A 271 15.95 16.51 -11.26
C GLU A 271 17.23 16.91 -10.50
N ILE A 272 17.15 17.94 -9.64
CA ILE A 272 18.30 18.38 -8.84
C ILE A 272 18.76 17.26 -7.89
N LEU A 273 17.83 16.57 -7.22
CA LEU A 273 18.17 15.45 -6.34
C LEU A 273 18.82 14.28 -7.11
N GLU A 274 18.30 13.93 -8.29
CA GLU A 274 18.90 12.91 -9.17
C GLU A 274 20.34 13.25 -9.58
N ARG A 275 20.60 14.52 -9.86
CA ARG A 275 21.95 14.98 -10.23
C ARG A 275 22.89 15.07 -9.04
N VAL A 276 22.39 15.43 -7.86
CA VAL A 276 23.15 15.35 -6.61
C VAL A 276 23.59 13.92 -6.37
N ASP A 277 22.68 12.96 -6.49
CA ASP A 277 22.97 11.53 -6.34
C ASP A 277 24.04 11.06 -7.31
N SER A 278 23.92 11.46 -8.59
CA SER A 278 24.93 11.15 -9.61
C SER A 278 26.31 11.70 -9.23
N ARG A 279 26.37 12.90 -8.64
CA ARG A 279 27.63 13.48 -8.14
C ARG A 279 28.17 12.73 -6.92
N ILE A 280 27.31 12.35 -5.97
CA ILE A 280 27.70 11.56 -4.78
C ILE A 280 28.28 10.21 -5.23
N ALA A 281 27.62 9.52 -6.16
CA ALA A 281 28.08 8.26 -6.72
C ALA A 281 29.45 8.40 -7.41
N GLN A 282 29.69 9.49 -8.15
CA GLN A 282 30.96 9.75 -8.82
C GLN A 282 32.10 10.07 -7.86
N MET A 283 31.84 10.81 -6.78
CA MET A 283 32.88 11.25 -5.84
C MET A 283 33.13 10.27 -4.69
N GLY A 284 32.23 9.32 -4.48
CA GLY A 284 32.25 8.37 -3.37
C GLY A 284 31.56 8.91 -2.12
N LEU A 285 30.90 8.02 -1.38
CA LEU A 285 30.06 8.34 -0.23
C LEU A 285 30.83 9.06 0.89
N GLN A 286 32.10 8.67 1.13
CA GLN A 286 32.96 9.31 2.14
C GLN A 286 33.20 10.79 1.84
N LYS A 287 33.58 11.11 0.60
CA LYS A 287 33.88 12.49 0.18
C LYS A 287 32.63 13.37 0.15
N ALA A 288 31.48 12.77 -0.18
CA ALA A 288 30.19 13.44 -0.08
C ALA A 288 29.84 13.80 1.37
N ILE A 289 30.01 12.87 2.32
CA ILE A 289 29.77 13.13 3.76
C ILE A 289 30.68 14.23 4.28
N GLU A 290 31.96 14.25 3.90
CA GLU A 290 32.90 15.33 4.27
C GLU A 290 32.42 16.68 3.75
N THR A 291 32.07 16.76 2.47
CA THR A 291 31.58 17.99 1.82
C THR A 291 30.30 18.52 2.48
N LEU A 292 29.36 17.62 2.80
CA LEU A 292 28.12 17.98 3.49
C LEU A 292 28.37 18.40 4.95
N SER A 293 29.34 17.78 5.63
CA SER A 293 29.73 18.11 7.01
C SER A 293 30.34 19.49 7.13
N GLU A 294 31.17 19.90 6.15
CA GLU A 294 31.72 21.24 6.07
C GLU A 294 30.62 22.31 6.01
N TYR A 295 29.57 22.06 5.21
CA TYR A 295 28.47 23.02 5.01
C TYR A 295 27.72 23.40 6.31
N TYR A 296 27.37 22.42 7.15
CA TYR A 296 26.62 22.71 8.38
C TYR A 296 27.51 23.02 9.60
N SER A 297 28.82 22.79 9.51
CA SER A 297 29.78 23.10 10.60
C SER A 297 30.03 24.59 10.81
N ALA A 298 29.78 25.44 9.80
CA ALA A 298 29.90 26.89 9.92
C ALA A 298 28.71 27.47 10.72
N VAL A 299 28.95 28.23 11.80
CA VAL A 299 27.89 28.84 12.63
C VAL A 299 27.41 30.16 12.00
N PRO A 300 26.10 30.35 11.71
CA PRO A 300 25.57 31.66 11.35
C PRO A 300 25.22 32.48 12.61
N GLU A 301 25.99 33.53 12.88
CA GLU A 301 25.71 34.52 13.93
C GLU A 301 24.68 35.56 13.42
N GLY A 302 23.39 35.29 13.58
CA GLY A 302 22.34 36.24 13.19
C GLY A 302 20.94 35.86 13.66
N LYS A 303 20.09 36.87 13.91
CA LYS A 303 18.67 36.76 14.37
C LYS A 303 17.66 37.32 13.36
N THR A 304 17.89 37.14 12.06
CA THR A 304 16.98 37.58 10.99
C THR A 304 16.14 36.42 10.45
N LYS A 305 15.06 36.73 9.70
CA LYS A 305 14.23 35.72 9.01
C LYS A 305 15.03 34.90 7.98
N LEU A 306 16.04 35.51 7.35
CA LEU A 306 16.98 34.81 6.47
C LEU A 306 17.83 33.79 7.24
N ASP A 307 18.21 34.12 8.48
CA ASP A 307 18.94 33.19 9.35
C ASP A 307 18.08 31.99 9.77
N SER A 308 16.75 32.16 9.84
CA SER A 308 15.84 31.04 10.11
C SER A 308 15.78 30.04 8.95
N ILE A 309 15.71 30.52 7.71
CA ILE A 309 15.76 29.67 6.51
C ILE A 309 17.13 28.99 6.41
N ALA A 310 18.22 29.73 6.61
CA ALA A 310 19.57 29.17 6.55
C ALA A 310 19.81 28.10 7.64
N ARG A 311 19.26 28.27 8.85
CA ARG A 311 19.31 27.24 9.90
C ARG A 311 18.51 26.01 9.52
N GLU A 312 17.35 26.19 8.90
CA GLU A 312 16.51 25.08 8.44
C GLU A 312 17.21 24.26 7.36
N LEU A 313 17.81 24.92 6.36
CA LEU A 313 18.61 24.24 5.34
C LEU A 313 19.75 23.43 5.95
N LYS A 314 20.48 23.99 6.93
CA LYS A 314 21.55 23.26 7.63
C LYS A 314 21.03 22.07 8.44
N ARG A 315 19.86 22.20 9.06
CA ARG A 315 19.20 21.10 9.79
C ARG A 315 18.87 19.94 8.85
N GLN A 316 18.32 20.24 7.68
CA GLN A 316 17.97 19.22 6.68
C GLN A 316 19.22 18.56 6.09
N VAL A 317 20.26 19.33 5.77
CA VAL A 317 21.53 18.77 5.29
C VAL A 317 22.18 17.89 6.36
N ARG A 318 22.11 18.26 7.63
CA ARG A 318 22.62 17.43 8.73
C ARG A 318 21.85 16.11 8.83
N ALA A 319 20.52 16.15 8.83
CA ALA A 319 19.68 14.95 8.87
C ALA A 319 20.02 14.01 7.72
N TYR A 320 20.06 14.55 6.49
CA TYR A 320 20.46 13.83 5.29
C TYR A 320 21.87 13.21 5.41
N THR A 321 22.84 13.95 5.97
CA THR A 321 24.21 13.45 6.18
C THR A 321 24.25 12.32 7.20
N ASP A 322 23.47 12.40 8.28
CA ASP A 322 23.42 11.38 9.32
C ASP A 322 22.83 10.06 8.78
N GLU A 323 21.84 10.12 7.88
CA GLU A 323 21.33 8.93 7.20
C GLU A 323 22.32 8.37 6.17
N LEU A 324 23.05 9.21 5.42
CA LEU A 324 24.13 8.73 4.55
C LEU A 324 25.21 7.98 5.35
N ARG A 325 25.50 8.39 6.58
CA ARG A 325 26.41 7.67 7.49
C ARG A 325 25.85 6.31 7.89
N GLN A 326 24.57 6.22 8.22
CA GLN A 326 23.93 4.94 8.52
C GLN A 326 24.01 3.98 7.31
N ILE A 327 23.70 4.46 6.10
CA ILE A 327 23.82 3.64 4.88
C ILE A 327 25.26 3.11 4.72
N ARG A 328 26.27 3.95 4.97
CA ARG A 328 27.67 3.53 4.92
C ARG A 328 27.99 2.44 5.95
N GLU A 329 27.52 2.59 7.18
CA GLU A 329 27.72 1.62 8.26
C GLU A 329 27.07 0.27 7.95
N PHE A 330 25.91 0.26 7.29
CA PHE A 330 25.23 -0.97 6.85
C PHE A 330 25.83 -1.59 5.58
N SER A 331 26.46 -0.80 4.71
CA SER A 331 27.00 -1.26 3.42
C SER A 331 28.40 -1.86 3.50
N GLY A 332 29.04 -1.84 4.68
CA GLY A 332 30.28 -2.60 4.92
C GLY A 332 31.50 -2.15 4.09
N GLU A 333 31.53 -0.93 3.58
CA GLU A 333 32.73 -0.35 2.97
C GLU A 333 33.75 0.05 4.07
N GLN A 334 34.33 -0.97 4.71
CA GLN A 334 35.65 -0.85 5.33
C GLN A 334 36.69 -1.16 4.25
N GLN A 335 37.27 -0.12 3.66
CA GLN A 335 38.64 -0.12 3.17
C GLN A 335 39.20 1.30 3.18
#